data_AF-K1T316-F1
#
_entry.id   AF-K1T316-F1
#
_cell.length_a   1.000
_cell.length_b   1.000
_cell.length_c   1.000
_cell.angle_alpha   90.00
_cell.angle_beta   90.00
_cell.angle_gamma   90.00
#
_symmetry.space_group_name_H-M   'P 1'
#
loop_
_entity.id
_entity.type
_entity.pdbx_description
1 polymer ?
#
loop_
_entity_poly.entity_id
_entity_poly.type
_entity_poly.pdbx_seq_one_letter_code
_entity_poly.pdbx_strand_id
1 'polypeptide(L)'
;TKDTPGELPFALSYSIGFNTATFGHDFLYNPGSGSDWFGCDNGKRGVRGGITGAFDNDDPDFVTDMTRHGFNNDWSIKTRKPIPDQRFSFSYGHSFRLGNGADLALNGALNYSYATRTFSNMENSRYGVYNKVEDKPEYYYKYTDDQYQTNVKVGALLNLAYLNGKNRYYFRNIFNQIGQDKLTLREGWQNMSSLYIQEKTEYCYTSRSTYSGQIAGVHTLELGTLDWDAGYSYADKNQPDRRI
;
A
#
# COMPACT_ATOMS: atom_id res chain seq x y z
N THR A 1 -13.32 -30.50 -20.77
CA THR A 1 -12.93 -29.12 -20.38
C THR A 1 -11.56 -29.19 -19.75
N LYS A 2 -10.61 -28.38 -20.22
CA LYS A 2 -9.19 -28.52 -19.89
C LYS A 2 -8.95 -27.99 -18.45
N ASP A 3 -9.03 -28.88 -17.47
CA ASP A 3 -8.88 -28.57 -16.03
C ASP A 3 -7.41 -28.47 -15.57
N THR A 4 -6.46 -28.65 -16.48
CA THR A 4 -5.07 -28.25 -16.25
C THR A 4 -4.99 -26.73 -16.37
N PRO A 5 -4.45 -26.01 -15.37
CA PRO A 5 -4.02 -24.64 -15.59
C PRO A 5 -3.13 -24.65 -16.83
N GLY A 6 -3.60 -24.03 -17.92
CA GLY A 6 -2.84 -23.97 -19.16
C GLY A 6 -1.45 -23.44 -18.86
N GLU A 7 -0.42 -24.03 -19.47
CA GLU A 7 0.96 -23.58 -19.33
C GLU A 7 1.00 -22.06 -19.42
N LEU A 8 1.27 -21.39 -18.30
CA LEU A 8 1.56 -19.96 -18.31
C LEU A 8 2.97 -19.83 -18.89
N PRO A 9 3.13 -19.30 -20.11
CA PRO A 9 4.45 -19.16 -20.69
C PRO A 9 5.30 -18.31 -19.75
N PHE A 10 6.59 -18.65 -19.67
CA PHE A 10 7.56 -17.80 -19.00
C PHE A 10 7.46 -16.38 -19.57
N ALA A 11 7.19 -15.41 -18.70
CA ALA A 11 7.18 -14.01 -19.06
C ALA A 11 7.95 -13.20 -18.03
N LEU A 12 8.81 -12.35 -18.53
CA LEU A 12 9.60 -11.41 -17.75
C LEU A 12 9.44 -10.05 -18.43
N SER A 13 9.04 -9.04 -17.66
CA SER A 13 8.93 -7.68 -18.15
C SER A 13 9.50 -6.70 -17.14
N TYR A 14 10.18 -5.71 -17.68
CA TYR A 14 10.71 -4.58 -16.93
C TYR A 14 10.37 -3.32 -17.71
N SER A 15 9.82 -2.33 -17.03
CA SER A 15 9.38 -1.07 -17.65
C SER A 15 9.84 0.09 -16.81
N ILE A 16 10.39 1.08 -17.50
CA ILE A 16 10.81 2.36 -16.93
C ILE A 16 9.79 3.41 -17.37
N GLY A 17 9.35 4.27 -16.45
CA GLY A 17 8.43 5.36 -16.73
C GLY A 17 8.99 6.71 -16.29
N PHE A 18 8.78 7.73 -17.12
CA PHE A 18 9.15 9.10 -16.80
C PHE A 18 7.89 9.93 -16.63
N ASN A 19 7.65 10.42 -15.42
CA ASN A 19 6.60 11.40 -15.16
C ASN A 19 7.21 12.80 -15.30
N THR A 20 6.82 13.57 -16.32
CA THR A 20 7.42 14.88 -16.61
C THR A 20 7.16 15.93 -15.54
N ALA A 21 6.09 15.80 -14.73
CA ALA A 21 5.83 16.69 -13.60
C ALA A 21 6.71 16.39 -12.38
N THR A 22 7.38 15.24 -12.36
CA THR A 22 8.16 14.75 -11.20
C THR A 22 9.65 14.61 -11.54
N PHE A 23 9.94 13.92 -12.64
CA PHE A 23 11.28 13.62 -13.09
C PHE A 23 12.01 14.89 -13.54
N GLY A 24 13.25 15.08 -13.10
CA GLY A 24 14.05 16.29 -13.34
C GLY A 24 13.77 17.43 -12.35
N HIS A 25 12.64 17.42 -11.67
CA HIS A 25 12.29 18.41 -10.64
C HIS A 25 12.78 17.99 -9.26
N ASP A 26 12.80 18.96 -8.34
CA ASP A 26 13.09 18.68 -6.94
C ASP A 26 11.92 17.93 -6.31
N PHE A 27 12.25 16.84 -5.61
CA PHE A 27 11.28 16.02 -4.91
C PHE A 27 11.54 16.12 -3.41
N LEU A 28 10.58 16.71 -2.69
CA LEU A 28 10.65 16.86 -1.25
C LEU A 28 10.12 15.60 -0.55
N TYR A 29 10.80 15.17 0.51
CA TYR A 29 10.43 13.98 1.27
C TYR A 29 10.88 14.06 2.72
N ASN A 30 10.23 13.30 3.60
CA ASN A 30 10.71 13.08 4.96
C ASN A 30 11.51 11.78 5.00
N PRO A 31 12.64 11.73 5.74
CA PRO A 31 13.45 10.52 5.80
C PRO A 31 12.64 9.30 6.23
N GLY A 32 12.49 8.34 5.33
CA GLY A 32 11.80 7.09 5.59
C GLY A 32 12.65 6.00 6.23
N SER A 33 12.13 4.78 6.23
CA SER A 33 12.85 3.58 6.66
C SER A 33 13.38 2.80 5.45
N GLY A 34 14.37 1.92 5.65
CA GLY A 34 14.89 1.09 4.56
C GLY A 34 13.85 0.11 3.98
N SER A 35 12.87 -0.32 4.78
CA SER A 35 11.82 -1.23 4.34
C SER A 35 10.74 -0.57 3.49
N ASP A 36 10.72 0.77 3.41
CA ASP A 36 9.80 1.52 2.56
C ASP A 36 9.94 1.11 1.08
N TRP A 37 11.13 0.61 0.70
CA TRP A 37 11.40 0.06 -0.64
C TRP A 37 10.56 -1.17 -0.99
N PHE A 38 10.04 -1.88 0.01
CA PHE A 38 9.07 -2.97 -0.13
C PHE A 38 7.65 -2.56 0.25
N GLY A 39 7.45 -1.27 0.56
CA GLY A 39 6.16 -0.72 0.98
C GLY A 39 5.79 -1.04 2.42
N CYS A 40 6.75 -1.42 3.26
CA CYS A 40 6.55 -1.72 4.68
C CYS A 40 7.31 -0.71 5.56
N ASP A 41 6.80 -0.40 6.75
CA ASP A 41 7.57 0.34 7.77
C ASP A 41 8.19 -0.67 8.75
N ASN A 42 9.46 -0.49 9.10
CA ASN A 42 10.18 -1.36 10.03
C ASN A 42 10.00 -0.95 11.51
N GLY A 43 8.96 -0.14 11.80
CA GLY A 43 8.72 0.42 13.12
C GLY A 43 9.38 1.77 13.36
N LYS A 44 10.12 2.33 12.38
CA LYS A 44 10.71 3.69 12.49
C LYS A 44 9.66 4.74 12.80
N ARG A 45 8.46 4.58 12.24
CA ARG A 45 7.35 5.52 12.39
C ARG A 45 6.40 5.12 13.52
N GLY A 46 6.64 3.99 14.19
CA GLY A 46 5.82 3.56 15.33
C GLY A 46 6.09 4.36 16.59
N VAL A 47 5.13 4.35 17.52
CA VAL A 47 5.32 4.86 18.88
C VAL A 47 6.35 3.98 19.61
N ARG A 48 7.45 4.57 20.08
CA ARG A 48 8.50 3.82 20.79
C ARG A 48 7.93 3.17 22.05
N GLY A 49 8.13 1.86 22.19
CA GLY A 49 7.63 1.09 23.34
C GLY A 49 6.12 0.77 23.29
N GLY A 50 5.39 1.27 22.28
CA GLY A 50 3.94 1.17 22.20
C GLY A 50 3.21 2.07 23.20
N ILE A 51 1.88 2.09 23.12
CA ILE A 51 1.03 2.77 24.11
C ILE A 51 0.60 1.69 25.11
N THR A 52 1.28 1.63 26.25
CA THR A 52 1.08 0.60 27.28
C THR A 52 0.00 0.94 28.30
N GLY A 53 -0.55 2.15 28.25
CA GLY A 53 -1.57 2.65 29.18
C GLY A 53 -2.33 3.85 28.60
N ALA A 54 -3.41 4.24 29.28
CA ALA A 54 -4.12 5.48 28.95
C ALA A 54 -3.25 6.70 29.28
N PHE A 55 -3.35 7.74 28.45
CA PHE A 55 -2.78 9.05 28.78
C PHE A 55 -3.68 9.69 29.84
N ASP A 56 -3.29 9.52 31.10
CA ASP A 56 -3.98 10.12 32.25
C ASP A 56 -3.01 11.04 33.01
N ASN A 57 -3.55 12.11 33.58
CA ASN A 57 -2.80 13.05 34.40
C ASN A 57 -2.37 12.46 35.76
N ASP A 58 -2.86 11.28 36.10
CA ASP A 58 -2.43 10.52 37.28
C ASP A 58 -0.99 9.99 37.16
N ASP A 59 -0.46 9.87 35.93
CA ASP A 59 0.94 9.55 35.66
C ASP A 59 1.57 10.63 34.73
N PRO A 60 1.91 11.81 35.27
CA PRO A 60 2.45 12.91 34.50
C PRO A 60 3.84 12.60 33.92
N ASP A 61 4.58 11.67 34.53
CA ASP A 61 5.89 11.23 34.03
C ASP A 61 5.73 10.37 32.78
N PHE A 62 4.78 9.43 32.76
CA PHE A 62 4.43 8.67 31.56
C PHE A 62 3.93 9.57 30.43
N VAL A 63 3.06 10.53 30.72
CA VAL A 63 2.58 11.51 29.73
C VAL A 63 3.74 12.33 29.18
N THR A 64 4.66 12.79 30.03
CA THR A 64 5.83 13.57 29.62
C THR A 64 6.79 12.75 28.77
N ASP A 65 7.08 11.50 29.14
CA ASP A 65 7.97 10.63 28.37
C ASP A 65 7.37 10.28 27.01
N MET A 66 6.09 9.91 26.96
CA MET A 66 5.40 9.60 25.70
C MET A 66 5.29 10.81 24.77
N THR A 67 4.98 12.00 25.29
CA THR A 67 4.89 13.21 24.47
C THR A 67 6.25 13.69 23.95
N ARG A 68 7.34 13.49 24.70
CA ARG A 68 8.69 13.92 24.30
C ARG A 68 9.46 12.89 23.49
N HIS A 69 9.29 11.60 23.78
CA HIS A 69 10.12 10.51 23.26
C HIS A 69 9.34 9.38 22.60
N GLY A 70 8.04 9.27 22.87
CA GLY A 70 7.17 8.23 22.30
C GLY A 70 6.91 8.43 20.81
N PHE A 71 6.62 9.66 20.38
CA PHE A 71 6.33 9.99 19.00
C PHE A 71 7.57 10.35 18.19
N ASN A 72 7.51 10.10 16.88
CA ASN A 72 8.57 10.47 15.95
C ASN A 72 8.65 12.00 15.79
N ASN A 73 9.74 12.60 16.26
CA ASN A 73 9.97 14.05 16.20
C ASN A 73 10.90 14.48 15.05
N ASP A 74 11.08 13.66 14.01
CA ASP A 74 11.85 14.04 12.81
C ASP A 74 10.98 14.85 11.83
N TRP A 75 11.04 16.18 11.94
CA TRP A 75 10.35 17.13 11.06
C TRP A 75 11.21 17.59 9.88
N SER A 76 12.31 16.90 9.59
CA SER A 76 13.19 17.31 8.50
C SER A 76 12.56 17.04 7.13
N ILE A 77 12.66 18.04 6.25
CA ILE A 77 12.35 17.90 4.83
C ILE A 77 13.68 17.82 4.09
N LYS A 78 13.82 16.79 3.26
CA LYS A 78 14.97 16.62 2.38
C LYS A 78 14.54 16.70 0.93
N THR A 79 15.47 17.10 0.09
CA THR A 79 15.28 17.18 -1.35
C THR A 79 16.10 16.11 -2.04
N ARG A 80 15.54 15.48 -3.07
CA ARG A 80 16.27 14.57 -3.97
C ARG A 80 15.77 14.73 -5.40
N LYS A 81 16.55 14.23 -6.35
CA LYS A 81 16.05 13.97 -7.70
C LYS A 81 15.40 12.59 -7.72
N PRO A 82 14.13 12.46 -8.11
CA PRO A 82 13.46 11.18 -8.17
C PRO A 82 14.04 10.33 -9.30
N ILE A 83 14.21 9.04 -9.03
CA ILE A 83 14.52 8.06 -10.08
C ILE A 83 13.28 7.82 -10.95
N PRO A 84 13.44 7.37 -12.20
CA PRO A 84 12.30 6.97 -13.03
C PRO A 84 11.43 5.90 -12.35
N ASP A 85 10.13 5.89 -12.67
CA ASP A 85 9.20 4.85 -12.24
C ASP A 85 9.74 3.49 -12.72
N GLN A 86 9.80 2.50 -11.82
CA GLN A 86 10.28 1.15 -12.11
C GLN A 86 9.12 0.16 -11.97
N ARG A 87 8.87 -0.66 -12.98
CA ARG A 87 7.92 -1.77 -12.90
C ARG A 87 8.58 -3.05 -13.35
N PHE A 88 8.46 -4.09 -12.54
CA PHE A 88 8.94 -5.43 -12.81
C PHE A 88 7.76 -6.39 -12.69
N SER A 89 7.63 -7.29 -13.65
CA SER A 89 6.67 -8.39 -13.58
C SER A 89 7.33 -9.66 -14.09
N PHE A 90 7.16 -10.73 -13.34
CA PHE A 90 7.60 -12.07 -13.65
C PHE A 90 6.43 -13.02 -13.50
N SER A 91 6.23 -13.90 -14.46
CA SER A 91 5.28 -15.00 -14.34
C SER A 91 5.84 -16.27 -14.96
N TYR A 92 5.53 -17.39 -14.33
CA TYR A 92 5.95 -18.71 -14.76
C TYR A 92 4.86 -19.71 -14.43
N GLY A 93 4.47 -20.53 -15.41
CA GLY A 93 3.70 -21.72 -15.12
C GLY A 93 4.17 -22.92 -15.92
N HIS A 94 4.07 -24.07 -15.28
CA HIS A 94 4.53 -25.32 -15.86
C HIS A 94 3.76 -26.49 -15.25
N SER A 95 3.55 -27.52 -16.05
CA SER A 95 2.93 -28.77 -15.61
C SER A 95 3.94 -29.90 -15.72
N PHE A 96 4.24 -30.53 -14.58
CA PHE A 96 5.15 -31.65 -14.47
C PHE A 96 4.34 -32.95 -14.39
N ARG A 97 4.71 -33.95 -15.19
CA ARG A 97 4.20 -35.31 -14.99
C ARG A 97 5.15 -36.07 -14.07
N LEU A 98 4.64 -36.52 -12.94
CA LEU A 98 5.38 -37.22 -11.90
C LEU A 98 5.53 -38.71 -12.27
N GLY A 99 6.58 -39.35 -11.76
CA GLY A 99 6.86 -40.77 -12.05
C GLY A 99 5.78 -41.75 -11.60
N ASN A 100 4.90 -41.33 -10.68
CA ASN A 100 3.72 -42.09 -10.24
C ASN A 100 2.49 -41.89 -11.15
N GLY A 101 2.61 -41.16 -12.25
CA GLY A 101 1.52 -40.88 -13.20
C GLY A 101 0.62 -39.70 -12.82
N ALA A 102 0.88 -39.03 -11.70
CA ALA A 102 0.20 -37.80 -11.30
C ALA A 102 0.74 -36.58 -12.06
N ASP A 103 -0.08 -35.54 -12.23
CA ASP A 103 0.32 -34.27 -12.82
C ASP A 103 0.36 -33.17 -11.75
N LEU A 104 1.44 -32.40 -11.70
CA LEU A 104 1.59 -31.23 -10.84
C LEU A 104 1.71 -29.97 -11.70
N ALA A 105 0.70 -29.11 -11.65
CA ALA A 105 0.74 -27.81 -12.31
C ALA A 105 1.08 -26.71 -11.29
N LEU A 106 2.00 -25.83 -11.66
CA LEU A 106 2.40 -24.66 -10.91
C LEU A 106 2.16 -23.41 -11.75
N ASN A 107 1.66 -22.36 -11.13
CA ASN A 107 1.57 -21.01 -11.70
C ASN A 107 1.97 -20.00 -10.64
N GLY A 108 3.07 -19.32 -10.88
CA GLY A 108 3.60 -18.26 -10.02
C GLY A 108 3.66 -16.93 -10.75
N ALA A 109 3.44 -15.84 -10.03
CA ALA A 109 3.69 -14.49 -10.52
C ALA A 109 4.25 -13.60 -9.41
N LEU A 110 5.16 -12.70 -9.78
CA LEU A 110 5.74 -11.69 -8.91
C LEU A 110 5.68 -10.34 -9.62
N ASN A 111 5.23 -9.32 -8.91
CA ASN A 111 5.11 -7.96 -9.41
C ASN A 111 5.74 -6.99 -8.42
N TYR A 112 6.49 -6.03 -8.94
CA TYR A 112 7.07 -4.94 -8.18
C TYR A 112 6.88 -3.62 -8.94
N SER A 113 6.47 -2.57 -8.24
CA SER A 113 6.28 -1.24 -8.81
C SER A 113 6.76 -0.19 -7.83
N TYR A 114 7.72 0.62 -8.24
CA TYR A 114 8.16 1.82 -7.55
C TYR A 114 7.82 3.02 -8.42
N ALA A 115 7.09 4.01 -7.89
CA ALA A 115 6.72 5.20 -8.63
C ALA A 115 6.74 6.44 -7.75
N THR A 116 7.24 7.55 -8.30
CA THR A 116 7.20 8.86 -7.63
C THR A 116 6.26 9.80 -8.38
N ARG A 117 5.49 10.59 -7.65
CA ARG A 117 4.55 11.56 -8.21
C ARG A 117 4.61 12.88 -7.44
N THR A 118 4.76 13.96 -8.18
CA THR A 118 4.53 15.33 -7.70
C THR A 118 3.19 15.80 -8.26
N PHE A 119 2.35 16.32 -7.38
CA PHE A 119 1.13 17.02 -7.74
C PHE A 119 1.27 18.44 -7.20
N SER A 120 1.30 19.42 -8.09
CA SER A 120 1.49 20.82 -7.70
C SER A 120 0.21 21.62 -7.90
N ASN A 121 0.06 22.68 -7.12
CA ASN A 121 -1.07 23.61 -7.18
C ASN A 121 -2.44 22.90 -7.06
N MET A 122 -2.53 21.86 -6.23
CA MET A 122 -3.79 21.16 -6.02
C MET A 122 -4.72 22.02 -5.17
N GLU A 123 -5.84 22.45 -5.73
CA GLU A 123 -6.86 23.13 -4.92
C GLU A 123 -7.55 22.14 -3.98
N ASN A 124 -7.51 22.45 -2.69
CA ASN A 124 -8.20 21.71 -1.64
C ASN A 124 -9.13 22.67 -0.88
N SER A 125 -10.37 22.73 -1.34
CA SER A 125 -11.36 23.69 -0.87
C SER A 125 -12.57 22.97 -0.28
N ARG A 126 -13.11 23.52 0.81
CA ARG A 126 -14.41 23.10 1.35
C ARG A 126 -15.41 24.21 1.17
N TYR A 127 -16.44 23.93 0.40
CA TYR A 127 -17.54 24.85 0.16
C TYR A 127 -18.39 25.05 1.43
N GLY A 128 -18.74 26.32 1.66
CA GLY A 128 -19.76 26.75 2.59
C GLY A 128 -21.13 26.85 1.94
N VAL A 129 -22.05 27.56 2.60
CA VAL A 129 -23.37 27.86 2.02
C VAL A 129 -23.19 28.86 0.88
N TYR A 130 -23.72 28.54 -0.30
CA TYR A 130 -23.63 29.41 -1.46
C TYR A 130 -24.24 30.79 -1.19
N ASN A 131 -23.51 31.85 -1.51
CA ASN A 131 -23.98 33.22 -1.35
C ASN A 131 -24.86 33.60 -2.55
N LYS A 132 -26.18 33.52 -2.35
CA LYS A 132 -27.17 33.84 -3.39
C LYS A 132 -27.26 35.34 -3.72
N VAL A 133 -26.78 36.23 -2.85
CA VAL A 133 -26.86 37.68 -3.05
C VAL A 133 -25.74 38.14 -3.99
N GLU A 134 -24.52 37.65 -3.76
CA GLU A 134 -23.34 37.98 -4.58
C GLU A 134 -23.12 36.99 -5.73
N ASP A 135 -24.00 35.99 -5.86
CA ASP A 135 -23.94 34.90 -6.83
C ASP A 135 -22.54 34.26 -6.94
N LYS A 136 -21.99 33.87 -5.79
CA LYS A 136 -20.65 33.26 -5.71
C LYS A 136 -20.57 32.13 -4.70
N PRO A 137 -19.68 31.13 -4.91
CA PRO A 137 -19.39 30.12 -3.90
C PRO A 137 -18.68 30.75 -2.70
N GLU A 138 -19.10 30.35 -1.50
CA GLU A 138 -18.38 30.63 -0.26
C GLU A 138 -17.55 29.41 0.15
N TYR A 139 -16.45 29.63 0.86
CA TYR A 139 -15.53 28.57 1.28
C TYR A 139 -15.27 28.64 2.78
N TYR A 140 -15.36 27.49 3.45
CA TYR A 140 -14.87 27.34 4.83
C TYR A 140 -13.35 27.31 4.88
N TYR A 141 -12.73 26.73 3.87
CA TYR A 141 -11.29 26.85 3.64
C TYR A 141 -11.01 26.73 2.15
N LYS A 142 -9.92 27.36 1.76
CA LYS A 142 -9.37 27.28 0.41
C LYS A 142 -7.85 27.15 0.54
N TYR A 143 -7.35 25.97 0.20
CA TYR A 143 -5.93 25.65 0.26
C TYR A 143 -5.38 25.33 -1.12
N THR A 144 -4.09 25.55 -1.27
CA THR A 144 -3.26 25.06 -2.36
C THR A 144 -2.25 24.09 -1.78
N ASP A 145 -2.32 22.85 -2.24
CA ASP A 145 -1.47 21.75 -1.80
C ASP A 145 -0.45 21.38 -2.88
N ASP A 146 0.81 21.30 -2.49
CA ASP A 146 1.85 20.59 -3.26
C ASP A 146 2.13 19.24 -2.58
N GLN A 147 1.94 18.15 -3.31
CA GLN A 147 2.10 16.79 -2.80
C GLN A 147 3.23 16.05 -3.49
N TYR A 148 4.10 15.43 -2.69
CA TYR A 148 5.19 14.57 -3.12
C TYR A 148 4.92 13.17 -2.61
N GLN A 149 4.68 12.22 -3.52
CA GLN A 149 4.28 10.87 -3.21
C GLN A 149 5.27 9.84 -3.74
N THR A 150 5.69 8.91 -2.89
CA THR A 150 6.39 7.69 -3.29
C THR A 150 5.47 6.50 -3.07
N ASN A 151 5.20 5.74 -4.12
CA ASN A 151 4.31 4.58 -4.10
C ASN A 151 5.11 3.31 -4.41
N VAL A 152 4.99 2.33 -3.53
CA VAL A 152 5.60 1.01 -3.70
C VAL A 152 4.50 -0.04 -3.67
N LYS A 153 4.54 -0.95 -4.64
CA LYS A 153 3.60 -2.08 -4.73
C LYS A 153 4.37 -3.36 -4.94
N VAL A 154 4.11 -4.36 -4.12
CA VAL A 154 4.64 -5.72 -4.26
C VAL A 154 3.45 -6.66 -4.34
N GLY A 155 3.47 -7.57 -5.31
CA GLY A 155 2.45 -8.59 -5.47
C GLY A 155 3.10 -9.94 -5.71
N ALA A 156 2.58 -10.98 -5.06
CA ALA A 156 3.01 -12.35 -5.27
C ALA A 156 1.78 -13.26 -5.39
N LEU A 157 1.85 -14.22 -6.32
CA LEU A 157 0.83 -15.23 -6.52
C LEU A 157 1.50 -16.58 -6.68
N LEU A 158 0.94 -17.60 -6.03
CA LEU A 158 1.36 -18.99 -6.19
C LEU A 158 0.14 -19.90 -6.17
N ASN A 159 -0.12 -20.52 -7.31
CA ASN A 159 -1.18 -21.50 -7.50
C ASN A 159 -0.56 -22.85 -7.86
N LEU A 160 -0.87 -23.89 -7.10
CA LEU A 160 -0.50 -25.27 -7.35
C LEU A 160 -1.76 -26.09 -7.58
N ALA A 161 -1.70 -27.03 -8.51
CA ALA A 161 -2.72 -28.04 -8.72
C ALA A 161 -2.05 -29.42 -8.82
N TYR A 162 -2.40 -30.33 -7.93
CA TYR A 162 -1.94 -31.71 -7.95
C TYR A 162 -3.08 -32.63 -8.36
N LEU A 163 -2.90 -33.34 -9.48
CA LEU A 163 -3.90 -34.16 -10.14
C LEU A 163 -3.41 -35.62 -10.11
N ASN A 164 -4.08 -36.49 -9.35
CA ASN A 164 -3.76 -37.90 -9.25
C ASN A 164 -4.99 -38.76 -9.51
N GLY A 165 -5.25 -39.05 -10.79
CA GLY A 165 -6.39 -39.85 -11.22
C GLY A 165 -7.72 -39.23 -10.80
N LYS A 166 -8.38 -39.85 -9.81
CA LYS A 166 -9.67 -39.40 -9.27
C LYS A 166 -9.58 -38.28 -8.23
N ASN A 167 -8.37 -37.97 -7.75
CA ASN A 167 -8.15 -36.97 -6.72
C ASN A 167 -7.46 -35.74 -7.30
N ARG A 168 -8.00 -34.56 -7.00
CA ARG A 168 -7.43 -33.28 -7.39
C ARG A 168 -7.30 -32.40 -6.17
N TYR A 169 -6.17 -31.75 -6.02
CA TYR A 169 -5.92 -30.82 -4.92
C TYR A 169 -5.42 -29.50 -5.48
N TYR A 170 -5.88 -28.41 -4.90
CA TYR A 170 -5.53 -27.06 -5.30
C TYR A 170 -5.01 -26.29 -4.10
N PHE A 171 -3.93 -25.54 -4.31
CA PHE A 171 -3.42 -24.59 -3.33
C PHE A 171 -3.25 -23.25 -4.02
N ARG A 172 -4.01 -22.24 -3.62
CA ARG A 172 -4.06 -20.93 -4.27
C ARG A 172 -3.68 -19.86 -3.27
N ASN A 173 -2.71 -19.03 -3.61
CA ASN A 173 -2.19 -18.01 -2.71
C ASN A 173 -1.96 -16.72 -3.47
N ILE A 174 -2.38 -15.62 -2.85
CA ILE A 174 -2.10 -14.27 -3.32
C ILE A 174 -1.72 -13.39 -2.15
N PHE A 175 -0.68 -12.59 -2.34
CA PHE A 175 -0.19 -11.60 -1.40
C PHE A 175 -0.02 -10.27 -2.13
N ASN A 176 -0.46 -9.18 -1.50
CA ASN A 176 -0.21 -7.83 -1.98
C ASN A 176 0.23 -6.93 -0.83
N GLN A 177 1.23 -6.09 -1.11
CA GLN A 177 1.72 -5.05 -0.24
C GLN A 177 1.71 -3.73 -0.99
N ILE A 178 1.14 -2.69 -0.39
CA ILE A 178 1.10 -1.34 -0.95
C ILE A 178 1.60 -0.38 0.13
N GLY A 179 2.74 0.26 -0.13
CA GLY A 179 3.23 1.37 0.67
C GLY A 179 3.08 2.70 -0.07
N GLN A 180 2.72 3.74 0.66
CA GLN A 180 2.68 5.10 0.17
C GLN A 180 3.27 6.03 1.22
N ASP A 181 4.32 6.74 0.84
CA ASP A 181 4.86 7.88 1.58
C ASP A 181 4.40 9.17 0.89
N LYS A 182 3.85 10.10 1.66
CA LYS A 182 3.30 11.35 1.16
C LYS A 182 3.73 12.51 2.05
N LEU A 183 4.34 13.52 1.42
CA LEU A 183 4.56 14.85 1.98
C LEU A 183 3.61 15.83 1.30
N THR A 184 2.87 16.62 2.07
CA THR A 184 2.02 17.70 1.56
C THR A 184 2.49 19.02 2.14
N LEU A 185 2.86 19.97 1.29
CA LEU A 185 2.98 21.37 1.66
C LEU A 185 1.65 22.04 1.36
N ARG A 186 1.09 22.77 2.33
CA ARG A 186 -0.21 23.40 2.23
C ARG A 186 -0.09 24.86 2.57
N GLU A 187 -0.63 25.70 1.71
CA GLU A 187 -0.80 27.13 1.93
C GLU A 187 -2.25 27.54 1.67
N GLY A 188 -2.73 28.59 2.32
CA GLY A 188 -4.04 29.16 2.06
C GLY A 188 -4.71 29.65 3.32
N TRP A 189 -6.03 29.53 3.39
CA TRP A 189 -6.79 30.07 4.51
C TRP A 189 -7.99 29.21 4.91
N GLN A 190 -8.38 29.35 6.17
CA GLN A 190 -9.65 28.85 6.68
C GLN A 190 -10.44 29.96 7.37
N ASN A 191 -11.76 29.91 7.27
CA ASN A 191 -12.69 30.84 7.88
C ASN A 191 -13.91 30.08 8.45
N MET A 192 -13.67 29.25 9.48
CA MET A 192 -14.74 28.52 10.18
C MET A 192 -15.28 29.29 11.41
N SER A 193 -14.39 29.91 12.18
CA SER A 193 -14.74 30.75 13.33
C SER A 193 -14.06 32.13 13.29
N SER A 194 -12.95 32.22 12.56
CA SER A 194 -12.25 33.44 12.19
C SER A 194 -11.36 33.13 10.98
N LEU A 195 -10.92 34.16 10.28
CA LEU A 195 -9.98 34.03 9.17
C LEU A 195 -8.57 33.73 9.70
N TYR A 196 -8.03 32.57 9.31
CA TYR A 196 -6.66 32.18 9.56
C TYR A 196 -5.95 31.90 8.25
N ILE A 197 -4.84 32.60 8.02
CA ILE A 197 -3.86 32.23 6.99
C ILE A 197 -3.02 31.09 7.56
N GLN A 198 -2.86 30.02 6.80
CA GLN A 198 -2.20 28.80 7.26
C GLN A 198 -1.16 28.32 6.26
N GLU A 199 0.01 28.01 6.80
CA GLU A 199 1.06 27.22 6.17
C GLU A 199 1.21 25.94 6.99
N LYS A 200 1.06 24.78 6.37
CA LYS A 200 1.07 23.48 7.04
C LYS A 200 1.91 22.49 6.24
N THR A 201 2.62 21.61 6.93
CA THR A 201 3.32 20.50 6.31
C THR A 201 2.80 19.19 6.87
N GLU A 202 2.14 18.40 6.04
CA GLU A 202 1.67 17.07 6.41
C GLU A 202 2.65 15.99 5.97
N TYR A 203 3.03 15.13 6.90
CA TYR A 203 3.77 13.90 6.69
C TYR A 203 2.81 12.73 6.90
N CYS A 204 2.69 11.83 5.92
CA CYS A 204 1.77 10.71 6.03
C CYS A 204 2.32 9.48 5.32
N TYR A 205 2.61 8.44 6.10
CA TYR A 205 2.95 7.13 5.57
C TYR A 205 1.79 6.16 5.77
N THR A 206 1.43 5.42 4.72
CA THR A 206 0.43 4.35 4.79
C THR A 206 0.98 3.07 4.17
N SER A 207 0.65 1.95 4.80
CA SER A 207 0.97 0.60 4.35
C SER A 207 -0.31 -0.23 4.38
N ARG A 208 -0.52 -1.05 3.35
CA ARG A 208 -1.65 -1.99 3.28
C ARG A 208 -1.13 -3.34 2.83
N SER A 209 -1.51 -4.37 3.58
CA SER A 209 -1.16 -5.76 3.29
C SER A 209 -2.43 -6.55 3.09
N THR A 210 -2.50 -7.37 2.04
CA THR A 210 -3.58 -8.35 1.87
C THR A 210 -2.99 -9.70 1.53
N TYR A 211 -3.54 -10.74 2.15
CA TYR A 211 -3.21 -12.13 1.88
C TYR A 211 -4.50 -12.93 1.75
N SER A 212 -4.55 -13.82 0.77
CA SER A 212 -5.62 -14.81 0.65
C SER A 212 -5.02 -16.13 0.22
N GLY A 213 -5.29 -17.18 0.99
CA GLY A 213 -4.86 -18.55 0.77
C GLY A 213 -6.05 -19.49 0.78
N GLN A 214 -6.09 -20.42 -0.16
CA GLN A 214 -7.14 -21.45 -0.26
C GLN A 214 -6.50 -22.81 -0.53
N ILE A 215 -6.95 -23.82 0.20
CA ILE A 215 -6.72 -25.23 -0.12
C ILE A 215 -8.07 -25.82 -0.52
N ALA A 216 -8.12 -26.53 -1.64
CA ALA A 216 -9.33 -27.20 -2.10
C ALA A 216 -9.02 -28.62 -2.60
N GLY A 217 -10.02 -29.48 -2.59
CA GLY A 217 -9.91 -30.85 -3.05
C GLY A 217 -11.17 -31.33 -3.75
N VAL A 218 -10.99 -32.06 -4.85
CA VAL A 218 -12.07 -32.71 -5.58
C VAL A 218 -11.76 -34.19 -5.72
N HIS A 219 -12.65 -35.04 -5.22
CA HIS A 219 -12.50 -36.49 -5.20
C HIS A 219 -13.66 -37.15 -5.96
N THR A 220 -13.35 -37.84 -7.05
CA THR A 220 -14.33 -38.69 -7.73
C THR A 220 -14.42 -40.03 -7.02
N LEU A 221 -15.55 -40.29 -6.38
CA LEU A 221 -15.89 -41.54 -5.70
C LEU A 221 -16.80 -42.38 -6.61
N GLU A 222 -17.07 -43.64 -6.24
CA GLU A 222 -17.98 -44.49 -7.01
C GLU A 222 -19.43 -44.01 -7.00
N LEU A 223 -19.83 -43.36 -5.91
CA LEU A 223 -21.21 -42.93 -5.65
C LEU A 223 -21.42 -41.40 -5.82
N GLY A 224 -20.40 -40.66 -6.26
CA GLY A 224 -20.50 -39.21 -6.41
C GLY A 224 -19.16 -38.48 -6.44
N THR A 225 -19.20 -37.15 -6.37
CA THR A 225 -18.00 -36.31 -6.27
C THR A 225 -18.05 -35.53 -4.95
N LEU A 226 -16.96 -35.59 -4.19
CA LEU A 226 -16.76 -34.75 -3.01
C LEU A 226 -15.90 -33.56 -3.43
N ASP A 227 -16.43 -32.35 -3.27
CA ASP A 227 -15.75 -31.08 -3.49
C ASP A 227 -15.71 -30.31 -2.17
N TRP A 228 -14.54 -29.84 -1.79
CA TRP A 228 -14.34 -29.08 -0.56
C TRP A 228 -13.28 -28.01 -0.75
N ASP A 229 -13.41 -26.91 0.00
CA ASP A 229 -12.41 -25.88 0.09
C ASP A 229 -12.33 -25.28 1.50
N ALA A 230 -11.14 -24.85 1.87
CA ALA A 230 -10.85 -24.15 3.11
C ALA A 230 -9.98 -22.94 2.78
N GLY A 231 -10.39 -21.77 3.24
CA GLY A 231 -9.73 -20.50 2.93
C GLY A 231 -9.37 -19.70 4.18
N TYR A 232 -8.28 -18.94 4.08
CA TYR A 232 -7.89 -17.92 5.04
C TYR A 232 -7.61 -16.62 4.31
N SER A 233 -8.09 -15.51 4.86
CA SER A 233 -7.82 -14.17 4.32
C SER A 233 -7.44 -13.22 5.44
N TYR A 234 -6.47 -12.36 5.15
CA TYR A 234 -5.94 -11.35 6.05
C TYR A 234 -5.85 -10.03 5.30
N ALA A 235 -6.27 -8.95 5.95
CA ALA A 235 -6.13 -7.60 5.44
C ALA A 235 -5.72 -6.69 6.59
N ASP A 236 -4.68 -5.90 6.37
CA ASP A 236 -4.17 -4.93 7.32
C ASP A 236 -3.97 -3.57 6.66
N LYS A 237 -4.19 -2.53 7.44
CA LYS A 237 -3.85 -1.15 7.08
C LYS A 237 -3.10 -0.54 8.25
N ASN A 238 -1.83 -0.25 8.02
CA ASN A 238 -1.00 0.46 8.97
C ASN A 238 -0.79 1.92 8.51
N GLN A 239 -1.01 2.87 9.41
CA GLN A 239 -0.70 4.29 9.24
C GLN A 239 -0.04 4.75 10.53
N PRO A 240 1.24 4.40 10.73
CA PRO A 240 1.87 4.48 12.05
C PRO A 240 2.10 5.92 12.49
N ASP A 241 2.24 6.84 11.53
CA ASP A 241 2.58 8.23 11.79
C ASP A 241 1.94 9.16 10.75
N ARG A 242 1.13 10.10 11.24
CA ARG A 242 0.63 11.24 10.46
C ARG A 242 0.84 12.50 11.28
N ARG A 243 1.65 13.41 10.76
CA ARG A 243 2.10 14.63 11.44
C ARG A 243 1.75 15.85 10.59
N ILE A 244 1.27 16.92 11.21
CA ILE A 244 0.81 18.17 10.57
C ILE A 244 1.26 19.36 11.41
#